data_AF-A0A554XCP9-F1
#
_entry.id   AF-A0A554XCP9-F1
#
_cell.length_a   1.000
_cell.length_b   1.000
_cell.length_c   1.000
_cell.angle_alpha   90.00
_cell.angle_beta   90.00
_cell.angle_gamma   90.00
#
_symmetry.space_group_name_H-M   'P 1'
#
loop_
_entity.id
_entity.type
_entity.pdbx_description
1 polymer ?
#
loop_
_entity_poly.entity_id
_entity_poly.type
_entity_poly.pdbx_seq_one_letter_code
_entity_poly.pdbx_strand_id
1 'polypeptide(L)' 'MAQRAVQQRGLSIRAACQAFRISQACYRYEARRDTEDEEIAQ' A
#
# COMPACT_ATOMS: atom_id res chain seq x y z
N MET A 1 -2.90 0.77 4.84
CA MET A 1 -3.92 1.74 4.39
C MET A 1 -4.88 1.14 3.36
N ALA A 2 -4.49 0.97 2.10
CA ALA A 2 -5.40 0.47 1.05
C ALA A 2 -5.80 -1.01 1.23
N GLN A 3 -4.86 -1.90 1.59
CA GLN A 3 -5.17 -3.30 1.89
C GLN A 3 -6.16 -3.47 3.06
N ARG A 4 -6.03 -2.63 4.10
CA ARG A 4 -6.98 -2.60 5.21
C ARG A 4 -8.37 -2.18 4.76
N ALA A 5 -8.48 -1.23 3.83
CA ALA A 5 -9.78 -0.83 3.29
C ALA A 5 -10.43 -1.96 2.47
N VAL A 6 -9.64 -2.72 1.71
CA VAL A 6 -10.12 -3.93 1.00
C VAL A 6 -10.59 -4.99 2.00
N GLN A 7 -9.80 -5.29 3.04
CA GLN A 7 -10.14 -6.32 4.02
C GLN A 7 -11.27 -5.92 4.99
N GLN A 8 -11.28 -4.68 5.48
CA GLN A 8 -12.24 -4.22 6.50
C GLN A 8 -13.55 -3.72 5.90
N ARG A 9 -13.52 -3.15 4.70
CA ARG A 9 -14.71 -2.61 4.03
C ARG A 9 -15.18 -3.44 2.83
N GLY A 10 -14.48 -4.52 2.49
CA GLY A 10 -14.82 -5.35 1.34
C GLY A 10 -14.68 -4.63 -0.01
N LEU A 11 -13.87 -3.57 -0.06
CA LEU A 11 -13.67 -2.78 -1.28
C LEU A 11 -12.86 -3.58 -2.30
N SER A 12 -13.18 -3.44 -3.59
CA SER A 12 -12.35 -4.02 -4.64
C SER A 12 -10.98 -3.34 -4.65
N ILE A 13 -9.91 -4.09 -4.96
CA ILE A 13 -8.54 -3.57 -5.06
C ILE A 13 -8.48 -2.31 -5.92
N ARG A 14 -9.14 -2.32 -7.08
CA ARG A 14 -9.18 -1.18 -8.01
C ARG A 14 -9.85 0.05 -7.38
N ALA A 15 -10.96 -0.13 -6.66
CA ALA A 15 -11.65 0.95 -5.95
C ALA A 15 -10.78 1.52 -4.81
N ALA A 16 -10.09 0.67 -4.07
CA ALA A 16 -9.13 1.10 -3.06
C ALA A 16 -7.96 1.87 -3.71
N CYS A 17 -7.35 1.37 -4.78
CA CYS A 17 -6.27 2.07 -5.48
C CYS A 17 -6.70 3.48 -5.92
N GLN A 18 -7.92 3.61 -6.46
CA GLN A 18 -8.44 4.89 -6.94
C GLN A 18 -8.75 5.85 -5.78
N ALA A 19 -9.35 5.35 -4.69
CA ALA A 19 -9.65 6.15 -3.50
C ALA A 19 -8.39 6.69 -2.81
N PHE A 20 -7.32 5.89 -2.77
CA PHE A 20 -6.04 6.29 -2.20
C PHE A 20 -5.09 6.93 -3.21
N ARG A 21 -5.49 7.08 -4.49
CA ARG A 21 -4.65 7.55 -5.61
C ARG A 21 -3.28 6.85 -5.68
N ILE A 22 -3.27 5.55 -5.41
CA ILE A 22 -2.08 4.71 -5.52
C ILE A 22 -2.15 3.82 -6.77
N SER A 23 -0.99 3.44 -7.30
CA SER A 23 -0.92 2.45 -8.37
C SER A 23 -1.21 1.04 -7.84
N GLN A 24 -1.63 0.12 -8.72
CA GLN A 24 -1.72 -1.30 -8.34
C GLN A 24 -0.37 -1.88 -7.93
N ALA A 25 0.74 -1.36 -8.48
CA ALA A 25 2.08 -1.72 -8.05
C ALA A 25 2.30 -1.34 -6.58
N CYS A 26 1.92 -0.13 -6.15
CA CYS A 26 1.96 0.27 -4.74
C CYS A 26 1.00 -0.51 -3.85
N TYR A 27 -0.16 -0.94 -4.36
CA TYR A 27 -1.09 -1.80 -3.61
C TYR A 27 -0.52 -3.20 -3.37
N ARG A 28 0.17 -3.75 -4.38
CA ARG A 28 0.80 -5.08 -4.35
C ARG A 28 2.18 -5.05 -3.70
N TYR A 29 2.79 -3.87 -3.60
CA TYR A 29 3.87 -3.60 -2.66
C TYR A 29 3.27 -3.77 -1.26
N GLU A 30 3.25 -5.03 -0.80
CA GLU A 30 3.31 -5.29 0.63
C GLU A 30 4.45 -4.43 1.11
N ALA A 31 4.18 -3.58 2.11
CA ALA A 31 5.22 -2.83 2.76
C ALA A 31 6.19 -3.86 3.33
N ARG A 32 7.15 -4.30 2.50
CA ARG A 32 8.42 -4.79 2.95
C ARG A 32 8.87 -3.66 3.86
N ARG A 33 8.79 -3.92 5.16
CA ARG A 33 9.71 -3.31 6.10
C ARG A 33 11.07 -3.80 5.61
N ASP A 34 11.57 -3.20 4.55
CA ASP A 34 12.98 -2.94 4.40
C ASP A 34 13.12 -1.70 5.31
N THR A 35 13.39 -1.77 6.61
CA THR A 35 14.70 -2.10 7.20
C THR A 35 15.94 -1.95 6.30
N GLU A 36 15.84 -1.29 5.15
CA GLU A 36 16.96 -0.85 4.31
C GLU A 36 16.87 0.65 3.97
N ASP A 37 15.71 1.32 4.12
CA ASP A 37 15.60 2.78 3.97
C ASP A 37 15.92 3.56 5.28
N GLU A 38 16.57 2.91 6.25
CA GLU A 38 17.05 3.56 7.49
C GLU A 38 18.56 3.91 7.43
N GLU A 39 19.19 3.81 6.25
CA GLU A 39 20.61 4.16 6.03
C GLU A 39 20.84 5.27 4.97
N ILE A 40 19.89 6.19 4.76
CA ILE A 40 20.18 7.44 4.04
C ILE A 40 19.91 8.64 4.94
N ALA A 41 20.58 8.67 6.09
CA ALA A 41 20.76 9.88 6.87
C ALA A 41 21.96 9.78 7.83
N GLN A 42 23.16 9.40 7.35
CA GLN A 42 24.45 9.89 7.90
C GLN A 42 25.51 10.02 6.82
#